data_AF-A0A0B8PCG9-F1
#
_entry.id   AF-A0A0B8PCG9-F1
#
_cell.length_a   1.000
_cell.length_b   1.000
_cell.length_c   1.000
_cell.angle_alpha   90.00
_cell.angle_beta   90.00
_cell.angle_gamma   90.00
#
_symmetry.space_group_name_H-M   'P 1'
#
loop_
_entity.id
_entity.type
_entity.pdbx_description
1 polymer ?
#
loop_
_entity_poly.entity_id
_entity_poly.type
_entity_poly.pdbx_seq_one_letter_code
_entity_poly.pdbx_strand_id
1 'polypeptide(L)'
;MLGAISFLILGLLLLVWSADRLVFGSAALARNFGISPLVIGMTILAMGSSAPEMMVSATAALDGKTDTAVGNVLGSNIANIALILGITALVKPLSVSSGVLKRELPLMIVVTLIAGAIMWNDYLGREEGILLIVLFGAFILAMLRISRKEKLKGDVLVSEQESEVPEGVDNKKAALWVVVGLVLLPISADLLVQNAVIIAKHFGMSDLVIGLTIIAIGTSSLSLQHPLLV
;
A
#
# COMPACT_ATOMS: atom_id res chain seq x y z
N MET A 1 -3.74 10.99 27.31
CA MET A 1 -2.68 10.08 26.82
C MET A 1 -3.19 8.67 26.59
N LEU A 2 -3.62 7.94 27.63
CA LEU A 2 -4.15 6.57 27.50
C LEU A 2 -5.26 6.44 26.42
N GLY A 3 -6.25 7.33 26.42
CA GLY A 3 -7.30 7.33 25.40
C GLY A 3 -6.76 7.46 23.96
N ALA A 4 -5.76 8.32 23.74
CA ALA A 4 -5.16 8.49 22.42
C ALA A 4 -4.42 7.22 21.97
N ILE A 5 -3.70 6.56 22.88
CA ILE A 5 -3.04 5.28 22.58
C ILE A 5 -4.07 4.20 22.23
N SER A 6 -5.17 4.11 22.99
CA SER A 6 -6.24 3.16 22.69
C SER A 6 -6.89 3.43 21.34
N PHE A 7 -7.18 4.69 21.01
CA PHE A 7 -7.75 5.05 19.70
C PHE A 7 -6.76 4.88 18.55
N LEU A 8 -5.45 5.09 18.77
CA LEU A 8 -4.42 4.79 17.78
C LEU A 8 -4.43 3.29 17.42
N ILE A 9 -4.40 2.42 18.43
CA ILE A 9 -4.40 0.97 18.24
C ILE A 9 -5.70 0.52 17.57
N LEU A 10 -6.85 1.01 18.04
CA LEU A 10 -8.14 0.69 17.45
C LEU A 10 -8.23 1.17 16.00
N GLY A 11 -7.79 2.39 15.72
CA GLY A 11 -7.72 2.96 14.38
C GLY A 11 -6.87 2.09 13.45
N LEU A 12 -5.70 1.65 13.91
CA LEU A 12 -4.83 0.78 13.13
C LEU A 12 -5.49 -0.58 12.81
N LEU A 13 -6.08 -1.23 13.81
CA LEU A 13 -6.74 -2.53 13.62
C LEU A 13 -7.93 -2.41 12.66
N LEU A 14 -8.75 -1.36 12.81
CA LEU A 14 -9.88 -1.11 11.91
C LEU A 14 -9.42 -0.73 10.50
N LEU A 15 -8.31 -0.02 10.36
CA LEU A 15 -7.73 0.37 9.08
C LEU A 15 -7.27 -0.85 8.29
N VAL A 16 -6.45 -1.70 8.92
CA VAL A 16 -5.96 -2.95 8.31
C VAL A 16 -7.12 -3.86 7.95
N TRP A 17 -8.09 -4.04 8.85
CA TRP A 17 -9.25 -4.89 8.60
C TRP A 17 -10.15 -4.35 7.49
N SER A 18 -10.43 -3.04 7.47
CA SER A 18 -11.29 -2.45 6.44
C SER A 18 -10.64 -2.44 5.06
N ALA A 19 -9.31 -2.26 4.99
CA ALA A 19 -8.54 -2.41 3.76
C ALA A 19 -8.65 -3.84 3.22
N ASP A 20 -8.42 -4.87 4.06
CA ASP A 20 -8.57 -6.28 3.67
C ASP A 20 -9.98 -6.56 3.11
N ARG A 21 -11.04 -6.10 3.79
CA ARG A 21 -12.41 -6.27 3.30
C ARG A 21 -12.68 -5.55 1.99
N LEU A 22 -12.16 -4.34 1.82
CA LEU A 22 -12.27 -3.58 0.58
C LEU A 22 -11.63 -4.34 -0.58
N VAL A 23 -10.40 -4.83 -0.38
CA VAL A 23 -9.62 -5.55 -1.39
C VAL A 23 -10.27 -6.87 -1.74
N PHE A 24 -10.66 -7.65 -0.73
CA PHE A 24 -11.37 -8.92 -0.89
C PHE A 24 -12.67 -8.75 -1.69
N GLY A 25 -13.51 -7.78 -1.29
CA GLY A 25 -14.76 -7.50 -1.97
C GLY A 25 -14.56 -7.03 -3.41
N SER A 26 -13.57 -6.17 -3.63
CA SER A 26 -13.24 -5.62 -4.96
C SER A 26 -12.71 -6.72 -5.89
N ALA A 27 -11.83 -7.58 -5.40
CA ALA A 27 -11.29 -8.71 -6.16
C ALA A 27 -12.38 -9.73 -6.53
N ALA A 28 -13.26 -10.05 -5.58
CA ALA A 28 -14.40 -10.93 -5.82
C ALA A 28 -15.37 -10.37 -6.87
N LEU A 29 -15.74 -9.08 -6.78
CA LEU A 29 -16.60 -8.43 -7.78
C LEU A 29 -15.94 -8.40 -9.16
N ALA A 30 -14.67 -8.01 -9.23
CA ALA A 30 -13.92 -7.95 -10.48
C ALA A 30 -13.91 -9.32 -11.19
N ARG A 31 -13.67 -10.39 -10.42
CA ARG A 31 -13.72 -11.77 -10.93
C ARG A 31 -15.11 -12.14 -11.44
N ASN A 32 -16.15 -11.84 -10.67
CA ASN A 32 -17.54 -12.15 -11.06
C ASN A 32 -17.98 -11.38 -12.31
N PHE A 33 -17.36 -10.24 -12.62
CA PHE A 33 -17.53 -9.49 -13.87
C PHE A 33 -16.61 -9.95 -15.01
N GLY A 34 -15.90 -11.07 -14.85
CA GLY A 34 -15.10 -11.69 -15.90
C GLY A 34 -13.72 -11.05 -16.10
N ILE A 35 -13.25 -10.23 -15.15
CA ILE A 35 -11.87 -9.73 -15.16
C ILE A 35 -10.93 -10.89 -14.84
N SER A 36 -9.88 -11.06 -15.64
CA SER A 36 -8.96 -12.21 -15.49
C SER A 36 -8.19 -12.14 -14.15
N PRO A 37 -7.96 -13.27 -13.45
CA PRO A 37 -7.23 -13.30 -12.18
C PRO A 37 -5.87 -12.59 -12.22
N LEU A 38 -5.09 -12.74 -13.31
CA LEU A 38 -3.85 -11.98 -13.53
C LEU A 38 -4.02 -10.46 -13.38
N VAL A 39 -5.07 -9.89 -13.96
CA VAL A 39 -5.30 -8.43 -13.89
C VAL A 39 -5.68 -8.03 -12.47
N ILE A 40 -6.51 -8.84 -11.80
CA ILE A 40 -6.93 -8.60 -10.41
C ILE A 40 -5.72 -8.64 -9.48
N GLY A 41 -4.88 -9.66 -9.59
CA GLY A 41 -3.65 -9.79 -8.80
C GLY A 41 -2.69 -8.62 -9.02
N MET A 42 -2.44 -8.28 -10.28
CA MET A 42 -1.50 -7.19 -10.64
C MET A 42 -2.04 -5.78 -10.36
N THR A 43 -3.32 -5.62 -10.02
CA THR A 43 -3.93 -4.30 -9.79
C THR A 43 -4.60 -4.23 -8.43
N ILE A 44 -5.75 -4.88 -8.24
CA ILE A 44 -6.55 -4.78 -7.02
C ILE A 44 -5.79 -5.34 -5.81
N LEU A 45 -5.18 -6.52 -5.92
CA LEU A 45 -4.43 -7.10 -4.79
C LEU A 45 -3.14 -6.31 -4.53
N ALA A 46 -2.36 -6.03 -5.58
CA ALA A 46 -1.11 -5.27 -5.48
C ALA A 46 -1.29 -3.83 -4.95
N MET A 47 -2.34 -3.12 -5.37
CA MET A 47 -2.66 -1.81 -4.80
C MET A 47 -3.31 -1.93 -3.42
N GLY A 48 -4.04 -3.03 -3.20
CA GLY A 48 -4.76 -3.32 -1.97
C GLY A 48 -3.87 -3.41 -0.75
N SER A 49 -2.68 -4.00 -0.88
CA SER A 49 -1.69 -4.06 0.19
C SER A 49 -1.18 -2.67 0.63
N SER A 50 -1.29 -1.66 -0.24
CA SER A 50 -0.92 -0.27 0.04
C SER A 50 -2.14 0.64 0.31
N ALA A 51 -3.34 0.06 0.38
CA ALA A 51 -4.56 0.84 0.62
C ALA A 51 -4.58 1.57 1.97
N PRO A 52 -4.12 0.96 3.10
CA PRO A 52 -3.98 1.68 4.37
C PRO A 52 -3.08 2.91 4.26
N GLU A 53 -1.90 2.76 3.64
CA GLU A 53 -0.90 3.79 3.44
C GLU A 53 -1.48 4.93 2.60
N MET A 54 -2.11 4.59 1.48
CA MET A 54 -2.77 5.56 0.60
C MET A 54 -3.87 6.32 1.33
N MET A 55 -4.72 5.63 2.10
CA MET A 55 -5.81 6.28 2.83
C MET A 55 -5.28 7.22 3.91
N VAL A 56 -4.27 6.79 4.66
CA VAL A 56 -3.67 7.59 5.73
C VAL A 56 -2.97 8.83 5.17
N SER A 57 -2.17 8.68 4.11
CA SER A 57 -1.52 9.83 3.46
C SER A 57 -2.54 10.78 2.84
N ALA A 58 -3.59 10.26 2.20
CA ALA A 58 -4.65 11.09 1.65
C ALA A 58 -5.40 11.86 2.74
N THR A 59 -5.75 11.19 3.85
CA THR A 59 -6.45 11.82 4.98
C THR A 59 -5.58 12.88 5.64
N ALA A 60 -4.30 12.58 5.89
CA ALA A 60 -3.36 13.55 6.45
C ALA A 60 -3.18 14.77 5.53
N ALA A 61 -3.11 14.58 4.21
CA ALA A 61 -3.00 15.68 3.25
C ALA A 61 -4.28 16.55 3.23
N LEU A 62 -5.47 15.92 3.28
CA LEU A 62 -6.76 16.63 3.35
C LEU A 62 -6.93 17.43 4.65
N ASP A 63 -6.34 16.95 5.74
CA ASP A 63 -6.26 17.63 7.04
C ASP A 63 -5.22 18.77 7.08
N GLY A 64 -4.49 19.01 5.99
CA GLY A 64 -3.40 20.00 5.95
C GLY A 64 -2.12 19.55 6.66
N LYS A 65 -1.99 18.28 7.03
CA LYS A 65 -0.81 17.67 7.67
C LYS A 65 0.11 17.08 6.59
N THR A 66 0.61 17.93 5.70
CA THR A 66 1.41 17.50 4.53
C THR A 66 2.68 16.75 4.92
N ASP A 67 3.35 17.17 5.98
CA ASP A 67 4.58 16.52 6.48
C ASP A 67 4.29 15.10 6.97
N THR A 68 3.14 14.88 7.62
CA THR A 68 2.70 13.55 8.04
C THR A 68 2.34 12.69 6.84
N ALA A 69 1.67 13.26 5.83
CA ALA A 69 1.30 12.55 4.61
C ALA A 69 2.54 12.06 3.84
N VAL A 70 3.50 12.96 3.61
CA VAL A 70 4.78 12.66 2.94
C VAL A 70 5.63 11.72 3.79
N GLY A 71 5.71 11.97 5.10
CA GLY A 71 6.42 11.12 6.05
C GLY A 71 5.89 9.68 6.02
N ASN A 72 4.58 9.48 5.94
CA ASN A 72 3.98 8.15 5.82
C ASN A 72 4.39 7.46 4.51
N VAL A 73 4.32 8.15 3.35
CA VAL A 73 4.71 7.56 2.06
C VAL A 73 6.19 7.14 2.05
N LEU A 74 7.08 8.02 2.49
CA LEU A 74 8.52 7.73 2.53
C LEU A 74 8.85 6.67 3.59
N GLY A 75 8.26 6.83 4.78
CA GLY A 75 8.44 5.93 5.91
C GLY A 75 8.01 4.50 5.58
N SER A 76 6.85 4.29 4.93
CA SER A 76 6.37 2.95 4.58
C SER A 76 7.28 2.26 3.56
N ASN A 77 7.81 3.00 2.57
CA ASN A 77 8.79 2.44 1.64
C ASN A 77 10.12 2.08 2.34
N ILE A 78 10.58 2.94 3.25
CA ILE A 78 11.77 2.66 4.07
C ILE A 78 11.54 1.45 4.97
N ALA A 79 10.39 1.37 5.64
CA ALA A 79 10.04 0.23 6.49
C ALA A 79 9.96 -1.06 5.68
N ASN A 80 9.32 -1.05 4.51
CA ASN A 80 9.22 -2.24 3.67
C ASN A 80 10.60 -2.76 3.22
N ILE A 81 11.52 -1.88 2.85
CA ILE A 81 12.86 -2.28 2.36
C ILE A 81 13.81 -2.57 3.53
N ALA A 82 13.95 -1.65 4.48
CA ALA A 82 14.97 -1.74 5.52
C ALA A 82 14.53 -2.66 6.67
N LEU A 83 13.26 -2.56 7.10
CA LEU A 83 12.75 -3.33 8.23
C LEU A 83 12.26 -4.71 7.78
N ILE A 84 11.27 -4.77 6.89
CA ILE A 84 10.64 -6.03 6.48
C ILE A 84 11.62 -6.89 5.68
N LEU A 85 12.03 -6.42 4.50
CA LEU A 85 12.94 -7.16 3.63
C LEU A 85 14.31 -7.40 4.31
N GLY A 86 14.83 -6.41 5.04
CA GLY A 86 16.07 -6.54 5.80
C GLY A 86 16.02 -7.63 6.87
N ILE A 87 14.95 -7.68 7.68
CA ILE A 87 14.77 -8.75 8.68
C ILE A 87 14.59 -10.11 7.98
N THR A 88 13.78 -10.19 6.93
CA THR A 88 13.58 -11.45 6.20
C THR A 88 14.89 -11.99 5.65
N ALA A 89 15.72 -11.14 5.04
CA ALA A 89 17.02 -11.52 4.50
C ALA A 89 17.99 -12.03 5.57
N LEU A 90 17.88 -11.54 6.81
CA LEU A 90 18.67 -12.03 7.95
C LEU A 90 18.18 -13.40 8.45
N VAL A 91 16.86 -13.64 8.41
CA VAL A 91 16.25 -14.87 8.93
C VAL A 91 16.32 -16.01 7.91
N LYS A 92 16.12 -15.73 6.62
CA LYS A 92 16.08 -16.73 5.55
C LYS A 92 16.71 -16.20 4.26
N PRO A 93 17.52 -17.02 3.55
CA PRO A 93 18.01 -16.67 2.22
C PRO A 93 16.86 -16.39 1.26
N LEU A 94 16.88 -15.19 0.64
CA LEU A 94 15.89 -14.78 -0.35
C LEU A 94 16.23 -15.35 -1.72
N SER A 95 15.32 -16.12 -2.31
CA SER A 95 15.41 -16.57 -3.69
C SER A 95 14.68 -15.59 -4.61
N VAL A 96 15.40 -14.62 -5.16
CA VAL A 96 14.83 -13.58 -6.03
C VAL A 96 14.93 -14.02 -7.49
N SER A 97 13.83 -13.90 -8.25
CA SER A 97 13.83 -14.26 -9.67
C SER A 97 14.72 -13.30 -10.48
N SER A 98 15.30 -13.80 -11.58
CA SER A 98 16.14 -12.98 -12.46
C SER A 98 15.38 -11.80 -13.11
N GLY A 99 14.06 -11.93 -13.25
CA GLY A 99 13.18 -10.87 -13.73
C GLY A 99 13.10 -9.71 -12.75
N VAL A 100 12.87 -9.99 -11.47
CA VAL A 100 12.84 -8.99 -10.40
C VAL A 100 14.17 -8.24 -10.34
N LEU A 101 15.29 -8.98 -10.35
CA LEU A 101 16.63 -8.37 -10.23
C LEU A 101 17.03 -7.49 -11.42
N LYS A 102 16.68 -7.88 -12.65
CA LYS A 102 17.13 -7.17 -13.87
C LYS A 102 16.15 -6.13 -14.38
N ARG A 103 14.88 -6.18 -13.97
CA ARG A 103 13.82 -5.32 -14.50
C ARG A 103 13.15 -4.49 -13.42
N GLU A 104 12.71 -5.12 -12.34
CA GLU A 104 11.86 -4.46 -11.34
C GLU A 104 12.70 -3.60 -10.40
N LEU A 105 13.82 -4.13 -9.87
CA LEU A 105 14.71 -3.36 -9.00
C LEU A 105 15.32 -2.12 -9.69
N PRO A 106 15.88 -2.19 -10.92
CA PRO A 106 16.36 -1.00 -11.60
C PRO A 106 15.26 0.03 -11.83
N LEU A 107 14.04 -0.42 -12.17
CA LEU A 107 12.91 0.47 -12.37
C LEU A 107 12.49 1.14 -11.06
N MET A 108 12.45 0.41 -9.96
CA MET A 108 12.17 0.97 -8.62
C MET A 108 13.19 2.06 -8.26
N ILE A 109 14.48 1.82 -8.51
CA ILE A 109 15.54 2.83 -8.27
C ILE A 109 15.29 4.07 -9.13
N VAL A 110 15.01 3.92 -10.42
CA VAL A 110 14.74 5.06 -11.31
C VAL A 110 13.53 5.86 -10.84
N VAL A 111 12.41 5.19 -10.49
CA VAL A 111 11.21 5.86 -9.98
C VAL A 111 11.49 6.58 -8.65
N THR A 112 12.29 5.97 -7.78
CA THR A 112 12.69 6.58 -6.50
C THR A 112 13.54 7.83 -6.71
N LEU A 113 14.47 7.80 -7.67
CA LEU A 113 15.28 8.97 -8.04
C LEU A 113 14.43 10.08 -8.66
N ILE A 114 13.45 9.73 -9.51
CA ILE A 114 12.51 10.70 -10.07
C ILE A 114 11.69 11.35 -8.96
N ALA A 115 11.14 10.56 -8.04
CA ALA A 115 10.39 11.07 -6.90
C ALA A 115 11.24 12.00 -6.02
N GLY A 116 12.49 11.61 -5.73
CA GLY A 116 13.44 12.45 -4.99
C GLY A 116 13.78 13.75 -5.72
N ALA A 117 13.92 13.72 -7.05
CA ALA A 117 14.17 14.92 -7.85
C ALA A 117 12.96 15.87 -7.87
N ILE A 118 11.74 15.32 -7.95
CA ILE A 118 10.49 16.09 -7.87
C ILE A 118 10.37 16.79 -6.52
N MET A 119 10.79 16.14 -5.44
CA MET A 119 10.69 16.65 -4.07
C MET A 119 11.88 17.51 -3.64
N TRP A 120 12.86 17.75 -4.52
CA TRP A 120 14.13 18.41 -4.17
C TRP A 120 13.96 19.86 -3.65
N ASN A 121 12.89 20.53 -4.05
CA ASN A 121 12.56 21.90 -3.64
C ASN A 121 11.64 21.96 -2.41
N ASP A 122 11.46 20.84 -1.69
CA ASP A 122 10.56 20.68 -0.53
C ASP A 122 9.09 21.04 -0.82
N TYR A 123 8.68 21.02 -2.10
CA TYR A 123 7.33 21.39 -2.51
C TYR A 123 6.72 20.32 -3.42
N LEU A 124 5.63 19.71 -2.94
CA LEU A 124 4.84 18.76 -3.71
C LEU A 124 3.46 19.35 -4.00
N GLY A 125 3.32 19.95 -5.17
CA GLY A 125 2.10 20.59 -5.63
C GLY A 125 1.20 19.66 -6.45
N ARG A 126 0.18 20.27 -7.06
CA ARG A 126 -0.80 19.57 -7.89
C ARG A 126 -0.17 19.02 -9.18
N GLU A 127 0.75 19.77 -9.78
CA GLU A 127 1.38 19.40 -11.05
C GLU A 127 2.30 18.19 -10.87
N GLU A 128 3.09 18.18 -9.79
CA GLU A 128 3.92 17.06 -9.39
C GLU A 128 3.07 15.82 -9.09
N GLY A 129 1.94 16.00 -8.40
CA GLY A 129 0.97 14.92 -8.14
C GLY A 129 0.37 14.33 -9.42
N ILE A 130 -0.04 15.17 -10.37
CA ILE A 130 -0.55 14.71 -11.68
C ILE A 130 0.53 13.94 -12.44
N LEU A 131 1.76 14.44 -12.47
CA LEU A 131 2.89 13.75 -13.09
C LEU A 131 3.10 12.36 -12.49
N LEU A 132 3.08 12.25 -11.14
CA LEU A 132 3.22 10.96 -10.44
C LEU A 132 2.07 9.99 -10.76
N ILE A 133 0.83 10.49 -10.86
CA ILE A 133 -0.33 9.67 -11.26
C ILE A 133 -0.18 9.15 -12.69
N VAL A 134 0.28 9.99 -13.62
CA VAL A 134 0.52 9.59 -15.01
C VAL A 134 1.62 8.53 -15.10
N LEU A 135 2.72 8.73 -14.38
CA LEU A 135 3.80 7.74 -14.29
C LEU A 135 3.32 6.41 -13.69
N PHE A 136 2.50 6.47 -12.64
CA PHE A 136 1.89 5.29 -12.03
C PHE A 136 0.98 4.53 -13.03
N GLY A 137 0.12 5.24 -13.77
CA GLY A 137 -0.71 4.64 -14.80
C GLY A 137 0.11 3.99 -15.93
N ALA A 138 1.17 4.68 -16.38
CA ALA A 138 2.08 4.14 -17.38
C ALA A 138 2.81 2.88 -16.88
N PHE A 139 3.23 2.87 -15.62
CA PHE A 139 3.85 1.72 -14.96
C PHE A 139 2.91 0.51 -14.90
N ILE A 140 1.66 0.69 -14.45
CA ILE A 140 0.67 -0.40 -14.41
C ILE A 140 0.43 -0.97 -15.81
N LEU A 141 0.27 -0.12 -16.83
CA LEU A 141 0.09 -0.58 -18.21
C LEU A 141 1.31 -1.35 -18.74
N ALA A 142 2.53 -0.90 -18.42
CA ALA A 142 3.76 -1.59 -18.80
C ALA A 142 3.84 -2.97 -18.13
N MET A 143 3.59 -3.04 -16.81
CA MET A 143 3.61 -4.29 -16.05
C MET A 143 2.56 -5.28 -16.55
N LEU A 144 1.32 -4.84 -16.80
CA LEU A 144 0.27 -5.70 -17.35
C LEU A 144 0.64 -6.30 -18.72
N ARG A 145 1.32 -5.53 -19.58
CA ARG A 145 1.81 -6.04 -20.88
C ARG A 145 2.91 -7.08 -20.72
N ILE A 146 3.79 -6.87 -19.74
CA ILE A 146 4.92 -7.76 -19.45
C ILE A 146 4.41 -9.07 -18.82
N SER A 147 3.59 -8.99 -17.78
CA SER A 147 3.05 -10.16 -17.08
C SER A 147 2.17 -11.03 -17.98
N ARG A 148 1.44 -10.45 -18.94
CA ARG A 148 0.73 -11.23 -19.98
C ARG A 148 1.67 -12.10 -20.83
N LYS A 149 2.89 -11.63 -21.12
CA LYS A 149 3.90 -12.40 -21.86
C LYS A 149 4.57 -13.46 -20.99
N GLU A 150 4.71 -13.22 -19.68
CA GLU A 150 5.29 -14.17 -18.73
C GLU A 150 4.32 -15.27 -18.33
N LYS A 151 3.01 -14.99 -18.27
CA LYS A 151 1.97 -16.02 -18.10
C LYS A 151 2.06 -17.11 -19.17
N LEU A 152 2.37 -16.74 -20.41
CA LEU A 152 2.55 -17.69 -21.53
C LEU A 152 3.79 -18.59 -21.36
N LYS A 153 4.73 -18.22 -20.49
CA LYS A 153 5.95 -18.98 -20.19
C LYS A 153 5.83 -19.86 -18.94
N GLY A 154 4.68 -19.82 -18.24
CA GLY A 154 4.43 -20.67 -17.06
C GLY A 154 5.16 -20.22 -15.79
N ASP A 155 5.29 -18.91 -15.56
CA ASP A 155 5.91 -18.38 -14.34
C ASP A 155 5.10 -18.74 -13.07
N VAL A 156 5.79 -19.27 -12.06
CA VAL A 156 5.20 -19.75 -10.79
C VAL A 156 4.58 -18.57 -10.01
N LEU A 157 5.23 -17.41 -10.00
CA LEU A 157 4.74 -16.23 -9.27
C LEU A 157 3.39 -15.75 -9.80
N VAL A 158 3.20 -15.84 -11.12
CA VAL A 158 1.93 -15.50 -11.76
C VAL A 158 0.82 -16.46 -11.29
N SER A 159 1.11 -17.75 -11.18
CA SER A 159 0.13 -18.74 -10.74
C SER A 159 -0.26 -18.59 -9.26
N GLU A 160 0.68 -18.21 -8.40
CA GLU A 160 0.38 -17.94 -6.98
C GLU A 160 -0.51 -16.71 -6.83
N GLN A 161 -0.26 -15.62 -7.57
CA GLN A 161 -1.13 -14.44 -7.58
C GLN A 161 -2.56 -14.75 -8.05
N GLU A 162 -2.74 -15.65 -9.03
CA GLU A 162 -4.08 -16.06 -9.46
C GLU A 162 -4.82 -16.85 -8.38
N SER A 163 -4.09 -17.62 -7.56
CA SER A 163 -4.66 -18.42 -6.47
C SER A 163 -5.14 -17.57 -5.27
N GLU A 164 -4.63 -16.35 -5.11
CA GLU A 164 -5.09 -15.43 -4.07
C GLU A 164 -6.44 -14.77 -4.41
N VAL A 165 -6.91 -14.85 -5.65
CA VAL A 165 -8.18 -14.22 -6.06
C VAL A 165 -9.36 -15.02 -5.47
N PRO A 166 -10.24 -14.40 -4.65
CA PRO A 166 -11.35 -15.11 -4.01
C PRO A 166 -12.25 -15.85 -5.00
N GLU A 167 -12.66 -17.09 -4.64
CA GLU A 167 -13.57 -17.91 -5.43
C GLU A 167 -14.95 -18.04 -4.76
N GLY A 168 -16.02 -18.17 -5.55
CA GLY A 168 -17.34 -18.57 -5.04
C GLY A 168 -18.05 -17.55 -4.15
N VAL A 169 -17.60 -16.29 -4.15
CA VAL A 169 -18.23 -15.21 -3.37
C VAL A 169 -19.41 -14.64 -4.14
N ASP A 170 -20.59 -14.62 -3.52
CA ASP A 170 -21.79 -14.01 -4.10
C ASP A 170 -21.64 -12.49 -4.28
N ASN A 171 -22.20 -11.94 -5.37
CA ASN A 171 -22.12 -10.51 -5.71
C ASN A 171 -22.63 -9.60 -4.60
N LYS A 172 -23.69 -10.01 -3.88
CA LYS A 172 -24.24 -9.20 -2.78
C LYS A 172 -23.26 -9.12 -1.61
N LYS A 173 -22.60 -10.23 -1.28
CA LYS A 173 -21.58 -10.27 -0.21
C LYS A 173 -20.34 -9.49 -0.61
N ALA A 174 -19.89 -9.63 -1.86
CA ALA A 174 -18.74 -8.90 -2.37
C ALA A 174 -18.99 -7.37 -2.35
N ALA A 175 -20.16 -6.93 -2.85
CA ALA A 175 -20.57 -5.53 -2.79
C ALA A 175 -20.71 -4.99 -1.36
N LEU A 176 -21.26 -5.79 -0.43
CA LEU A 176 -21.31 -5.42 0.98
C LEU A 176 -19.91 -5.15 1.54
N TRP A 177 -18.94 -6.03 1.26
CA TRP A 177 -17.57 -5.83 1.73
C TRP A 177 -16.89 -4.61 1.13
N VAL A 178 -17.13 -4.32 -0.15
CA VAL A 178 -16.66 -3.07 -0.77
C VAL A 178 -17.23 -1.85 -0.06
N VAL A 179 -18.54 -1.82 0.20
CA VAL A 179 -19.19 -0.68 0.87
C VAL A 179 -18.68 -0.53 2.30
N VAL A 180 -18.59 -1.62 3.07
CA VAL A 180 -18.04 -1.60 4.43
C VAL A 180 -16.61 -1.09 4.44
N GLY A 181 -15.77 -1.59 3.53
CA GLY A 181 -14.40 -1.14 3.37
C GLY A 181 -14.29 0.34 3.01
N LEU A 182 -15.04 0.81 2.01
CA LEU A 182 -15.03 2.21 1.56
C LEU A 182 -15.47 3.20 2.64
N VAL A 183 -16.38 2.80 3.54
CA VAL A 183 -16.84 3.67 4.63
C VAL A 183 -15.89 3.62 5.82
N LEU A 184 -15.45 2.43 6.21
CA LEU A 184 -14.68 2.26 7.44
C LEU A 184 -13.20 2.64 7.27
N LEU A 185 -12.66 2.50 6.06
CA LEU A 185 -11.25 2.80 5.78
C LEU A 185 -10.90 4.28 5.99
N PRO A 186 -11.66 5.27 5.47
CA PRO A 186 -11.40 6.68 5.78
C PRO A 186 -11.57 7.03 7.26
N ILE A 187 -12.59 6.48 7.92
CA ILE A 187 -12.89 6.74 9.33
C ILE A 187 -11.74 6.24 10.22
N SER A 188 -11.25 5.04 9.94
CA SER A 188 -10.14 4.45 10.68
C SER A 188 -8.81 5.15 10.42
N ALA A 189 -8.57 5.62 9.19
CA ALA A 189 -7.41 6.45 8.85
C ALA A 189 -7.40 7.78 9.60
N ASP A 190 -8.53 8.48 9.62
CA ASP A 190 -8.69 9.73 10.37
C ASP A 190 -8.44 9.52 11.87
N LEU A 191 -9.08 8.49 12.44
CA LEU A 191 -8.87 8.11 13.84
C LEU A 191 -7.39 7.82 14.15
N LEU A 192 -6.70 7.08 13.28
CA LEU A 192 -5.28 6.78 13.43
C LEU A 192 -4.43 8.06 13.39
N VAL A 193 -4.61 8.90 12.36
CA VAL A 193 -3.81 10.12 12.14
C VAL A 193 -3.98 11.10 13.30
N GLN A 194 -5.21 11.38 13.72
CA GLN A 194 -5.47 12.31 14.81
C GLN A 194 -4.78 11.87 16.10
N ASN A 195 -4.90 10.59 16.44
CA ASN A 195 -4.35 10.06 17.69
C ASN A 195 -2.82 9.90 17.65
N ALA A 196 -2.25 9.56 16.49
CA ALA A 196 -0.81 9.54 16.28
C ALA A 196 -0.20 10.94 16.54
N VAL A 197 -0.82 11.97 15.97
CA VAL A 197 -0.39 13.37 16.13
C VAL A 197 -0.51 13.83 17.59
N ILE A 198 -1.60 13.49 18.28
CA ILE A 198 -1.78 13.84 19.71
C ILE A 198 -0.67 13.24 20.58
N ILE A 199 -0.40 11.94 20.41
CA ILE A 199 0.62 11.24 21.20
C ILE A 199 1.99 11.86 20.95
N ALA A 200 2.32 12.08 19.70
CA ALA A 200 3.67 12.49 19.34
C ALA A 200 3.98 13.96 19.63
N LYS A 201 2.99 14.86 19.50
CA LYS A 201 3.13 16.25 19.97
C LYS A 201 3.36 16.32 21.48
N HIS A 202 2.82 15.37 22.26
CA HIS A 202 3.13 15.27 23.68
C HIS A 202 4.60 14.91 23.96
N PHE A 203 5.25 14.15 23.07
CA PHE A 203 6.68 13.81 23.16
C PHE A 203 7.59 14.79 22.43
N GLY A 204 7.06 15.89 21.89
CA GLY A 204 7.84 16.90 21.16
C GLY A 204 8.38 16.44 19.80
N MET A 205 7.77 15.40 19.20
CA MET A 205 8.15 14.93 17.85
C MET A 205 7.51 15.79 16.76
N SER A 206 8.20 15.93 15.62
CA SER A 206 7.69 16.64 14.44
C SER A 206 6.70 15.79 13.63
N ASP A 207 5.77 16.46 12.93
CA ASP A 207 4.75 15.84 12.07
C ASP A 207 5.35 14.90 11.01
N LEU A 208 6.57 15.20 10.53
CA LEU A 208 7.34 14.34 9.63
C LEU A 208 7.82 13.04 10.29
N VAL A 209 8.44 13.12 11.48
CA VAL A 209 8.96 11.95 12.20
C VAL A 209 7.84 10.99 12.58
N ILE A 210 6.66 11.53 12.89
CA ILE A 210 5.45 10.76 13.18
C ILE A 210 5.03 9.92 11.97
N GLY A 211 4.94 10.57 10.80
CA GLY A 211 4.64 9.90 9.55
C GLY A 211 5.68 8.84 9.20
N LEU A 212 6.97 9.20 9.31
CA LEU A 212 8.10 8.34 8.94
C LEU A 212 8.21 7.05 9.76
N THR A 213 7.67 7.04 10.99
CA THR A 213 7.89 5.95 11.95
C THR A 213 6.59 5.27 12.36
N ILE A 214 5.85 5.84 13.31
CA ILE A 214 4.70 5.19 13.97
C ILE A 214 3.62 4.82 12.96
N ILE A 215 3.27 5.78 12.10
CA ILE A 215 2.21 5.60 11.12
C ILE A 215 2.68 4.62 10.04
N ALA A 216 3.85 4.88 9.45
CA ALA A 216 4.43 4.05 8.40
C ALA A 216 4.58 2.57 8.79
N ILE A 217 5.12 2.30 9.98
CA ILE A 217 5.29 0.93 10.49
C ILE A 217 3.93 0.28 10.71
N GLY A 218 2.96 1.04 11.22
CA GLY A 218 1.59 0.56 11.43
C GLY A 218 0.94 0.13 10.11
N THR A 219 0.89 1.02 9.12
CA THR A 219 0.27 0.73 7.82
C THR A 219 0.99 -0.39 7.06
N SER A 220 2.32 -0.41 7.10
CA SER A 220 3.15 -1.48 6.50
C SER A 220 2.91 -2.87 7.10
N SER A 221 2.23 -2.99 8.26
CA SER A 221 1.90 -4.29 8.85
C SER A 221 0.91 -5.13 8.01
N LEU A 222 0.11 -4.49 7.14
CA LEU A 222 -0.72 -5.24 6.17
C LEU A 222 0.16 -5.92 5.11
N SER A 223 1.26 -5.27 4.70
CA SER A 223 2.20 -5.83 3.73
C SER A 223 2.89 -7.12 4.24
N LEU A 224 2.96 -7.33 5.56
CA LEU A 224 3.47 -8.56 6.18
C LEU A 224 2.49 -9.76 6.06
N GLN A 225 1.22 -9.52 5.78
CA GLN A 225 0.19 -10.58 5.77
C GLN A 225 0.09 -11.30 4.42
N HIS A 226 0.58 -10.68 3.34
CA HIS A 226 0.62 -11.31 2.02
C HIS A 226 2.00 -11.94 1.76
N PRO A 227 2.10 -13.28 1.68
CA PRO A 227 3.36 -13.98 1.50
C PRO A 227 4.04 -13.71 0.14
N LEU A 228 3.37 -13.03 -0.80
CA LEU A 228 3.91 -12.67 -2.12
C LEU A 228 4.64 -11.32 -2.16
N LEU A 229 4.66 -10.56 -1.07
CA LEU A 229 5.32 -9.25 -0.99
C LEU A 229 6.64 -9.27 -0.21
N VAL A 230 7.16 -10.47 0.13
CA VAL A 230 8.40 -10.68 0.89
C VAL A 230 9.34 -11.62 0.14
#